data_AF-A0A7C1EUY8-F1
#
_entry.id   AF-A0A7C1EUY8-F1
#
_cell.length_a   1.000
_cell.length_b   1.000
_cell.length_c   1.000
_cell.angle_alpha   90.00
_cell.angle_beta   90.00
_cell.angle_gamma   90.00
#
_symmetry.space_group_name_H-M   'P 1'
#
loop_
_entity.id
_entity.type
_entity.pdbx_description
1 polymer ?
#
loop_
_entity_poly.entity_id
_entity_poly.type
_entity_poly.pdbx_seq_one_letter_code
_entity_poly.pdbx_strand_id
1 'polypeptide(L)'
;MLKKIIIMFFILSTFNFTYALDENLLKSLIKDGAYEEALDLISKENKESYEYLYYSGLIYKEELNLQQAKFYYEKALGLKEVPEACAEYGDILLKLNEIRLLGNKLVEWEKKGLKDNRIDLVKAQYYRKTKSYKNALVTLNKIKDDENLEENVLKEKILIYFEMNDKNNATVLLNSIITGKYSDELKDFAFQYLRYFSAIGNKTSLKLFYMYGYDNNVVSEPSDKYYAALISGKDDTVHLFGFNLNHFRPYQNFSLNINYDLGYSAYNHLSEYNYLTNDLNLAGYLELNKNFRVSLAYNLFYSLLDEEGYLIINGIQPGITYLNDSTNMFISIYPFFEKREFIIKPANQFEDRDGYKYGSKLELTKRCGKNFFSFGYMYARDNTEGYNWRSNQNQFYLRGFLRPFEKLATDIYLSYRIDDFLNLHKTFLVERYDKVIDLVFLAEYYINKTLSVVGKYVYINSNSNITLYDYQRRQITIGLQVRF
;
A
#
# COMPACT_ATOMS: atom_id res chain seq x y z
N MET A 1 52.88 -75.29 3.57
CA MET A 1 52.04 -74.18 3.04
C MET A 1 50.91 -73.79 3.99
N LEU A 2 50.17 -74.72 4.59
CA LEU A 2 48.99 -74.42 5.42
C LEU A 2 49.23 -73.52 6.65
N LYS A 3 50.40 -73.63 7.32
CA LYS A 3 50.76 -72.78 8.47
C LYS A 3 51.02 -71.30 8.12
N LYS A 4 51.40 -70.98 6.88
CA LYS A 4 51.62 -69.57 6.45
C LYS A 4 50.30 -68.86 6.11
N ILE A 5 49.27 -69.59 5.70
CA ILE A 5 47.95 -69.03 5.36
C ILE A 5 47.16 -68.65 6.62
N ILE A 6 47.28 -69.43 7.71
CA ILE A 6 46.58 -69.15 8.98
C ILE A 6 47.17 -67.91 9.68
N ILE A 7 48.48 -67.67 9.59
CA ILE A 7 49.10 -66.45 10.13
C ILE A 7 48.69 -65.21 9.33
N MET A 8 48.48 -65.33 8.02
CA MET A 8 48.00 -64.21 7.19
C MET A 8 46.54 -63.84 7.49
N PHE A 9 45.69 -64.83 7.80
CA PHE A 9 44.29 -64.58 8.19
C PHE A 9 44.17 -63.97 9.60
N PHE A 10 45.08 -64.32 10.52
CA PHE A 10 45.09 -63.75 11.88
C PHE A 10 45.65 -62.33 11.94
N ILE A 11 46.50 -61.93 10.99
CA ILE A 11 46.99 -60.54 10.86
C ILE A 11 45.94 -59.64 10.17
N LEU A 12 45.07 -60.19 9.32
CA LEU A 12 43.98 -59.45 8.68
C LEU A 12 42.76 -59.25 9.60
N SER A 13 42.55 -60.10 10.62
CA SER A 13 41.45 -59.95 11.58
C SER A 13 41.75 -58.99 12.75
N THR A 14 42.96 -58.46 12.87
CA THR A 14 43.34 -57.48 13.91
C THR A 14 43.42 -56.04 13.40
N PHE A 15 43.24 -55.82 12.10
CA PHE A 15 42.95 -54.48 11.57
C PHE A 15 41.45 -54.21 11.69
N ASN A 16 41.01 -53.83 12.90
CA ASN A 16 39.84 -52.97 13.00
C ASN A 16 40.20 -51.68 12.26
N PHE A 17 39.75 -51.55 11.01
CA PHE A 17 39.71 -50.27 10.34
C PHE A 17 38.77 -49.39 11.18
N THR A 18 39.34 -48.57 12.07
CA THR A 18 38.65 -47.40 12.57
C THR A 18 38.34 -46.55 11.35
N TYR A 19 37.09 -46.65 10.88
CA TYR A 19 36.54 -45.72 9.90
C TYR A 19 36.62 -44.34 10.55
N ALA A 20 37.58 -43.54 10.13
CA ALA A 20 37.56 -42.13 10.44
C ALA A 20 36.34 -41.53 9.74
N LEU A 21 35.52 -40.79 10.50
CA LEU A 21 34.40 -40.04 9.96
C LEU A 21 34.86 -39.20 8.77
N ASP A 22 34.27 -39.42 7.60
CA ASP A 22 34.50 -38.57 6.43
C ASP A 22 33.67 -37.29 6.59
N GLU A 23 34.28 -36.27 7.19
CA GLU A 23 33.63 -34.98 7.42
C GLU A 23 33.16 -34.30 6.12
N ASN A 24 33.84 -34.53 5.00
CA ASN A 24 33.48 -33.92 3.73
C ASN A 24 32.20 -34.55 3.17
N LEU A 25 32.10 -35.88 3.25
CA LEU A 25 30.87 -36.58 2.91
C LEU A 25 29.72 -36.13 3.79
N LEU A 26 29.94 -36.04 5.10
CA LEU A 26 28.90 -35.62 6.05
C LEU A 26 28.41 -34.19 5.76
N LYS A 27 29.33 -33.24 5.51
CA LYS A 27 28.98 -31.87 5.13
C LYS A 27 28.24 -31.80 3.80
N SER A 28 28.58 -32.65 2.83
CA SER A 28 27.84 -32.76 1.57
C SER A 28 26.41 -33.24 1.81
N LEU A 29 26.23 -34.34 2.56
CA LEU A 29 24.91 -34.90 2.85
C LEU A 29 24.00 -33.89 3.55
N ILE A 30 24.53 -33.14 4.52
CA ILE A 30 23.79 -32.07 5.20
C ILE A 30 23.40 -30.98 4.21
N LYS A 31 24.33 -30.56 3.33
CA LYS A 31 24.07 -29.53 2.31
C LYS A 31 23.03 -29.98 1.27
N ASP A 32 23.00 -31.27 0.95
CA ASP A 32 22.08 -31.87 -0.02
C ASP A 32 20.72 -32.22 0.61
N GLY A 33 20.54 -32.00 1.91
CA GLY A 33 19.30 -32.27 2.64
C GLY A 33 19.07 -33.76 2.97
N ALA A 34 20.09 -34.60 2.83
CA ALA A 34 20.06 -36.03 3.12
C ALA A 34 20.29 -36.30 4.62
N TYR A 35 19.41 -35.76 5.47
CA TYR A 35 19.60 -35.75 6.92
C TYR A 35 19.57 -37.14 7.56
N GLU A 36 18.71 -38.04 7.09
CA GLU A 36 18.65 -39.44 7.58
C GLU A 36 19.96 -40.17 7.31
N GLU A 37 20.53 -40.01 6.11
CA GLU A 37 21.81 -40.61 5.71
C GLU A 37 22.98 -40.00 6.50
N ALA A 38 22.93 -38.69 6.77
CA ALA A 38 23.91 -38.02 7.62
C ALA A 38 23.85 -38.51 9.08
N LEU A 39 22.65 -38.74 9.62
CA LEU A 39 22.44 -39.31 10.96
C LEU A 39 22.92 -40.76 11.03
N ASP A 40 22.65 -41.57 10.01
CA ASP A 40 23.14 -42.95 9.93
C ASP A 40 24.67 -43.00 9.86
N LEU A 41 25.28 -42.09 9.09
CA LEU A 41 26.73 -41.98 8.98
C LEU A 41 27.35 -41.63 10.33
N ILE A 42 26.78 -40.66 11.06
CA ILE A 42 27.32 -40.24 12.34
C ILE A 42 26.96 -41.16 13.49
N SER A 43 25.90 -41.97 13.37
CA SER A 43 25.52 -42.96 14.41
C SER A 43 26.60 -44.01 14.70
N LYS A 44 27.57 -44.15 13.78
CA LYS A 44 28.75 -45.03 13.90
C LYS A 44 29.83 -44.44 14.81
N GLU A 45 29.77 -43.16 15.11
CA GLU A 45 30.63 -42.49 16.09
C GLU A 45 30.17 -42.76 17.52
N ASN A 46 31.06 -42.52 18.48
CA ASN A 46 30.68 -42.53 19.89
C ASN A 46 29.64 -41.43 20.14
N LYS A 47 28.46 -41.79 20.68
CA LYS A 47 27.34 -40.86 20.94
C LYS A 47 27.66 -39.75 21.95
N GLU A 48 28.79 -39.85 22.64
CA GLU A 48 29.31 -38.85 23.56
C GLU A 48 30.54 -38.11 23.01
N SER A 49 30.94 -38.35 21.76
CA SER A 49 32.02 -37.58 21.13
C SER A 49 31.56 -36.16 20.77
N TYR A 50 32.52 -35.25 20.71
CA TYR A 50 32.27 -33.87 20.30
C TYR A 50 31.71 -33.82 18.88
N GLU A 51 32.28 -34.61 17.97
CA GLU A 51 31.91 -34.68 16.57
C GLU A 51 30.46 -35.14 16.41
N TYR A 52 30.07 -36.22 17.10
CA TYR A 52 28.71 -36.73 17.10
C TYR A 52 27.71 -35.64 17.52
N LEU A 53 27.99 -34.99 18.66
CA LEU A 53 27.09 -33.99 19.22
C LEU A 53 27.02 -32.72 18.34
N TYR A 54 28.15 -32.24 17.84
CA TYR A 54 28.23 -31.04 16.99
C TYR A 54 27.43 -31.20 15.70
N TYR A 55 27.68 -32.28 14.96
CA TYR A 55 27.02 -32.50 13.67
C TYR A 55 25.57 -32.96 13.84
N SER A 56 25.22 -33.69 14.91
CA SER A 56 23.81 -33.93 15.25
C SER A 56 23.07 -32.61 15.49
N GLY A 57 23.70 -31.68 16.22
CA GLY A 57 23.17 -30.33 16.41
C GLY A 57 22.96 -29.59 15.09
N LEU A 58 23.93 -29.68 14.17
CA LEU A 58 23.85 -29.07 12.84
C LEU A 58 22.71 -29.67 12.01
N ILE A 59 22.57 -30.99 11.99
CA ILE A 59 21.47 -31.67 11.26
C ILE A 59 20.11 -31.22 11.80
N TYR A 60 19.90 -31.28 13.11
CA TYR A 60 18.63 -30.84 13.71
C TYR A 60 18.35 -29.35 13.51
N LYS A 61 19.39 -28.52 13.38
CA LYS A 61 19.25 -27.10 13.04
C LYS A 61 18.69 -26.93 11.62
N GLU A 62 19.25 -27.65 10.65
CA GLU A 62 18.80 -27.61 9.25
C GLU A 62 17.40 -28.24 9.07
N GLU A 63 17.03 -29.23 9.89
CA GLU A 63 15.65 -29.76 9.99
C GLU A 63 14.66 -28.79 10.68
N LEU A 64 15.12 -27.62 11.14
CA LEU A 64 14.36 -26.64 11.93
C LEU A 64 13.85 -27.19 13.28
N ASN A 65 14.39 -28.31 13.77
CA ASN A 65 14.15 -28.82 15.12
C ASN A 65 15.07 -28.13 16.13
N LEU A 66 14.81 -26.84 16.35
CA LEU A 66 15.69 -25.95 17.10
C LEU A 66 15.90 -26.36 18.56
N GLN A 67 14.90 -27.00 19.20
CA GLN A 67 15.02 -27.47 20.58
C GLN A 67 16.01 -28.64 20.68
N GLN A 68 15.94 -29.57 19.72
CA GLN A 68 16.85 -30.69 19.69
C GLN A 68 18.27 -30.23 19.31
N ALA A 69 18.38 -29.32 18.33
CA ALA A 69 19.64 -28.69 17.96
C ALA A 69 20.30 -28.02 19.18
N LYS A 70 19.54 -27.23 19.95
CA LYS A 70 20.01 -26.60 21.18
C LYS A 70 20.59 -27.62 22.17
N PHE A 71 19.87 -28.71 22.44
CA PHE A 71 20.32 -29.77 23.35
C PHE A 71 21.67 -30.38 22.93
N TYR A 72 21.82 -30.70 21.64
CA TYR A 72 23.05 -31.29 21.12
C TYR A 72 24.23 -30.30 21.16
N TYR A 73 24.02 -29.05 20.79
CA TYR A 73 25.05 -28.02 20.88
C TYR A 73 25.45 -27.70 22.32
N GLU A 74 24.52 -27.69 23.28
CA GLU A 74 24.85 -27.52 24.71
C GLU A 74 25.77 -28.63 25.21
N LYS A 75 25.49 -29.88 24.83
CA LYS A 75 26.35 -31.02 25.16
C LYS A 75 27.71 -30.92 24.47
N ALA A 76 27.75 -30.58 23.18
CA ALA A 76 28.99 -30.43 22.42
C ALA A 76 29.90 -29.37 23.05
N LEU A 77 29.34 -28.19 23.35
CA LEU A 77 30.05 -27.09 24.00
C LEU A 77 30.46 -27.44 25.44
N GLY A 78 29.73 -28.33 26.13
CA GLY A 78 30.13 -28.86 27.44
C GLY A 78 31.40 -29.72 27.40
N LEU A 79 31.72 -30.34 26.26
CA LEU A 79 32.96 -31.08 26.05
C LEU A 79 34.09 -30.19 25.56
N LYS A 80 33.81 -29.37 24.53
CA LYS A 80 34.80 -28.52 23.87
C LYS A 80 34.13 -27.27 23.31
N GLU A 81 34.53 -26.12 23.81
CA GLU A 81 34.11 -24.84 23.24
C GLU A 81 35.04 -24.45 22.10
N VAL A 82 34.53 -24.56 20.87
CA VAL A 82 35.20 -24.06 19.67
C VAL A 82 34.37 -22.95 19.03
N PRO A 83 35.00 -21.95 18.38
CA PRO A 83 34.29 -20.79 17.88
C PRO A 83 33.14 -21.12 16.90
N GLU A 84 33.32 -22.13 16.06
CA GLU A 84 32.31 -22.58 15.10
C GLU A 84 31.04 -23.06 15.82
N ALA A 85 31.18 -23.91 16.84
CA ALA A 85 30.04 -24.39 17.63
C ALA A 85 29.37 -23.28 18.45
N CYS A 86 30.15 -22.32 18.95
CA CYS A 86 29.61 -21.15 19.63
C CYS A 86 28.73 -20.31 18.69
N ALA A 87 29.19 -20.07 17.46
CA ALA A 87 28.41 -19.34 16.46
C ALA A 87 27.10 -20.04 16.10
N GLU A 88 27.13 -21.36 15.85
CA GLU A 88 25.92 -22.13 15.55
C GLU A 88 24.92 -22.14 16.70
N TYR A 89 25.41 -22.37 17.92
CA TYR A 89 24.57 -22.32 19.12
C TYR A 89 23.97 -20.93 19.32
N GLY A 90 24.75 -19.87 19.06
CA GLY A 90 24.29 -18.49 19.12
C GLY A 90 23.14 -18.19 18.16
N ASP A 91 23.22 -18.66 16.91
CA ASP A 91 22.15 -18.55 15.91
C ASP A 91 20.87 -19.30 16.38
N ILE A 92 21.03 -20.48 16.97
CA ILE A 92 19.89 -21.23 17.54
C ILE A 92 19.22 -20.44 18.67
N LEU A 93 19.98 -19.86 19.59
CA LEU A 93 19.43 -19.04 20.67
C LEU A 93 18.71 -17.79 20.15
N LEU A 94 19.19 -17.18 19.05
CA LEU A 94 18.49 -16.08 18.38
C LEU A 94 17.15 -16.53 17.81
N LYS A 95 17.12 -17.68 17.12
CA LYS A 95 15.91 -18.24 16.51
C LYS A 95 14.87 -18.69 17.54
N LEU A 96 15.31 -19.21 18.68
CA LEU A 96 14.46 -19.54 19.83
C LEU A 96 14.05 -18.33 20.68
N ASN A 97 14.53 -17.13 20.34
CA ASN A 97 14.30 -15.89 21.07
C ASN A 97 14.78 -15.93 22.55
N GLU A 98 15.82 -16.71 22.83
CA GLU A 98 16.45 -16.84 24.16
C GLU A 98 17.53 -15.76 24.38
N ILE A 99 17.15 -14.50 24.14
CA ILE A 99 18.08 -13.35 24.05
C ILE A 99 18.89 -13.15 25.35
N ARG A 100 18.29 -13.43 26.52
CA ARG A 100 19.00 -13.30 27.81
C ARG A 100 20.12 -14.33 27.96
N LEU A 101 19.87 -15.58 27.59
CA LEU A 101 20.87 -16.64 27.65
C LEU A 101 22.01 -16.36 26.67
N LEU A 102 21.66 -15.93 25.46
CA LEU A 102 22.64 -15.53 24.45
C LEU A 102 23.54 -14.40 24.94
N GLY A 103 22.98 -13.36 25.56
CA GLY A 103 23.77 -12.25 26.11
C GLY A 103 24.81 -12.73 27.14
N ASN A 104 24.42 -13.66 28.03
CA ASN A 104 25.34 -14.24 29.01
C ASN A 104 26.46 -15.04 28.33
N LYS A 105 26.10 -15.85 27.32
CA LYS A 105 27.06 -16.68 26.57
C LYS A 105 28.05 -15.85 25.77
N LEU A 106 27.61 -14.77 25.12
CA LEU A 106 28.49 -13.84 24.40
C LEU A 106 29.53 -13.20 25.34
N VAL A 107 29.16 -12.84 26.56
CA VAL A 107 30.11 -12.32 27.57
C VAL A 107 31.09 -13.39 28.02
N GLU A 108 30.63 -14.63 28.20
CA GLU A 108 31.48 -15.77 28.55
C GLU A 108 32.52 -16.07 27.46
N TRP A 109 32.08 -16.16 26.20
CA TRP A 109 32.95 -16.42 25.05
C TRP A 109 33.99 -15.32 24.83
N GLU A 110 33.59 -14.05 25.00
CA GLU A 110 34.49 -12.90 24.91
C GLU A 110 35.58 -12.94 26.00
N LYS A 111 35.22 -13.31 27.25
CA LYS A 111 36.19 -13.49 28.35
C LYS A 111 37.17 -14.64 28.09
N LYS A 112 36.70 -15.71 27.44
CA LYS A 112 37.53 -16.86 27.04
C LYS A 112 38.38 -16.57 25.81
N GLY A 113 38.22 -15.40 25.18
CA GLY A 113 39.00 -15.01 24.00
C GLY A 113 38.59 -15.76 22.74
N LEU A 114 37.40 -16.35 22.69
CA LEU A 114 36.87 -16.99 21.49
C LEU A 114 36.51 -15.90 20.48
N LYS A 115 37.34 -15.76 19.44
CA LYS A 115 37.19 -14.75 18.40
C LYS A 115 36.92 -15.44 17.07
N ASP A 116 35.77 -15.14 16.49
CA ASP A 116 35.37 -15.60 15.17
C ASP A 116 34.32 -14.63 14.60
N ASN A 117 34.39 -14.38 13.30
CA ASN A 117 33.52 -13.40 12.63
C ASN A 117 32.04 -13.80 12.70
N ARG A 118 31.72 -15.11 12.75
CA ARG A 118 30.36 -15.62 12.89
C ARG A 118 29.83 -15.35 14.30
N ILE A 119 30.68 -15.41 15.33
CA ILE A 119 30.31 -14.99 16.69
C ILE A 119 30.03 -13.49 16.73
N ASP A 120 30.85 -12.67 16.07
CA ASP A 120 30.59 -11.22 15.96
C ASP A 120 29.30 -10.90 15.19
N LEU A 121 28.96 -11.68 14.16
CA LEU A 121 27.67 -11.55 13.46
C LEU A 121 26.49 -11.84 14.39
N VAL A 122 26.55 -12.92 15.17
CA VAL A 122 25.54 -13.26 16.19
C VAL A 122 25.47 -12.15 17.26
N LYS A 123 26.61 -11.60 17.67
CA LYS A 123 26.67 -10.48 18.63
C LYS A 123 26.00 -9.22 18.08
N ALA A 124 26.16 -8.92 16.79
CA ALA A 124 25.47 -7.82 16.15
C ALA A 124 23.95 -8.04 16.10
N GLN A 125 23.50 -9.25 15.78
CA GLN A 125 22.07 -9.63 15.79
C GLN A 125 21.47 -9.53 17.19
N TYR A 126 22.21 -9.94 18.23
CA TYR A 126 21.85 -9.72 19.63
C TYR A 126 21.69 -8.22 19.95
N TYR A 127 22.62 -7.38 19.51
CA TYR A 127 22.53 -5.93 19.71
C TYR A 127 21.33 -5.32 18.97
N ARG A 128 21.01 -5.77 17.76
CA ARG A 128 19.79 -5.35 17.05
C ARG A 128 18.53 -5.72 17.84
N LYS A 129 18.42 -6.99 18.30
CA LYS A 129 17.27 -7.48 19.08
C LYS A 129 17.07 -6.73 20.40
N THR A 130 18.16 -6.26 21.01
CA THR A 130 18.14 -5.42 22.22
C THR A 130 18.09 -3.90 21.92
N LYS A 131 17.84 -3.51 20.67
CA LYS A 131 17.76 -2.11 20.18
C LYS A 131 19.04 -1.28 20.39
N SER A 132 20.18 -1.94 20.60
CA SER A 132 21.49 -1.32 20.72
C SER A 132 22.14 -1.12 19.34
N TYR A 133 21.45 -0.41 18.44
CA TYR A 133 21.79 -0.35 17.01
C TYR A 133 23.20 0.19 16.71
N LYS A 134 23.68 1.17 17.48
CA LYS A 134 25.05 1.70 17.32
C LYS A 134 26.10 0.62 17.56
N ASN A 135 25.92 -0.17 18.61
CA ASN A 135 26.83 -1.27 18.94
C ASN A 135 26.74 -2.37 17.87
N ALA A 136 25.54 -2.67 17.37
CA ALA A 136 25.36 -3.62 16.28
C ALA A 136 26.15 -3.20 15.02
N LEU A 137 26.02 -1.94 14.58
CA LEU A 137 26.76 -1.42 13.42
C LEU A 137 28.27 -1.40 13.65
N VAL A 138 28.73 -1.04 14.85
CA VAL A 138 30.16 -1.08 15.20
C VAL A 138 30.70 -2.50 15.11
N THR A 139 29.97 -3.49 15.63
CA THR A 139 30.35 -4.90 15.54
C THR A 139 30.38 -5.39 14.08
N LEU A 140 29.35 -5.10 13.28
CA LEU A 140 29.32 -5.46 11.86
C LEU A 140 30.44 -4.81 11.04
N ASN A 141 30.90 -3.63 11.44
CA ASN A 141 32.02 -2.95 10.79
C ASN A 141 33.39 -3.53 11.16
N LYS A 142 33.47 -4.44 12.14
CA LYS A 142 34.70 -5.18 12.47
C LYS A 142 34.87 -6.43 11.60
N ILE A 143 33.77 -6.99 11.08
CA ILE A 143 33.75 -8.16 10.19
C ILE A 143 34.13 -7.75 8.75
N LYS A 144 35.08 -6.83 8.59
CA LYS A 144 35.54 -6.41 7.26
C LYS A 144 36.41 -7.52 6.68
N ASP A 145 36.26 -7.76 5.39
CA ASP A 145 37.12 -8.64 4.57
C ASP A 145 36.87 -10.15 4.72
N ASP A 146 35.75 -10.57 5.31
CA ASP A 146 35.29 -11.96 5.26
C ASP A 146 34.29 -12.18 4.12
N GLU A 147 34.79 -12.63 2.97
CA GLU A 147 33.98 -12.88 1.76
C GLU A 147 32.81 -13.86 2.02
N ASN A 148 32.95 -14.80 2.97
CA ASN A 148 31.91 -15.78 3.25
C ASN A 148 30.74 -15.20 4.07
N LEU A 149 30.95 -14.06 4.73
CA LEU A 149 29.95 -13.43 5.60
C LEU A 149 29.48 -12.07 5.10
N GLU A 150 30.11 -11.52 4.06
CA GLU A 150 29.81 -10.19 3.54
C GLU A 150 28.31 -10.00 3.27
N GLU A 151 27.67 -10.92 2.57
CA GLU A 151 26.24 -10.82 2.26
C GLU A 151 25.36 -10.84 3.52
N ASN A 152 25.70 -11.66 4.51
CA ASN A 152 24.96 -11.72 5.78
C ASN A 152 25.12 -10.43 6.59
N VAL A 153 26.34 -9.87 6.60
CA VAL A 153 26.64 -8.57 7.22
C VAL A 153 25.83 -7.45 6.55
N LEU A 154 25.74 -7.45 5.22
CA LEU A 154 24.97 -6.49 4.45
C LEU A 154 23.46 -6.62 4.73
N LYS A 155 22.90 -7.84 4.74
CA LYS A 155 21.49 -8.09 5.14
C LYS A 155 21.21 -7.52 6.53
N GLU A 156 22.07 -7.79 7.50
CA GLU A 156 21.87 -7.33 8.87
C GLU A 156 21.98 -5.80 8.99
N LYS A 157 22.93 -5.15 8.28
CA LYS A 157 23.02 -3.67 8.22
C LYS A 157 21.74 -3.05 7.64
N ILE A 158 21.16 -3.63 6.59
CA ILE A 158 19.89 -3.16 6.02
C ILE A 158 18.80 -3.20 7.09
N LEU A 159 18.66 -4.33 7.81
CA LEU A 159 17.66 -4.49 8.87
C LEU A 159 17.86 -3.46 10.00
N ILE A 160 19.11 -3.19 10.40
CA ILE A 160 19.39 -2.18 11.42
C ILE A 160 18.99 -0.78 10.93
N TYR A 161 19.40 -0.36 9.73
CA TYR A 161 19.04 0.96 9.21
C TYR A 161 17.53 1.13 9.04
N PHE A 162 16.85 0.04 8.68
CA PHE A 162 15.40 -0.01 8.64
C PHE A 162 14.75 0.20 10.00
N GLU A 163 15.17 -0.53 11.01
CA GLU A 163 14.65 -0.39 12.37
C GLU A 163 14.98 0.98 13.00
N MET A 164 16.09 1.60 12.59
CA MET A 164 16.47 2.97 12.97
C MET A 164 15.70 4.06 12.21
N ASN A 165 14.95 3.70 11.17
CA ASN A 165 14.38 4.65 10.20
C ASN A 165 15.42 5.57 9.54
N ASP A 166 16.66 5.10 9.39
CA ASP A 166 17.77 5.83 8.77
C ASP A 166 17.76 5.63 7.24
N LYS A 167 16.84 6.34 6.59
CA LYS A 167 16.59 6.21 5.15
C LYS A 167 17.81 6.54 4.29
N ASN A 168 18.63 7.52 4.72
CA ASN A 168 19.76 7.99 3.91
C ASN A 168 20.83 6.90 3.81
N ASN A 169 21.25 6.37 4.96
CA ASN A 169 22.27 5.31 4.98
C ASN A 169 21.74 4.00 4.39
N ALA A 170 20.46 3.67 4.63
CA ALA A 170 19.82 2.51 3.99
C ALA A 170 19.84 2.64 2.45
N THR A 171 19.44 3.79 1.90
CA THR A 171 19.34 3.98 0.45
C THR A 171 20.71 3.87 -0.23
N VAL A 172 21.76 4.43 0.38
CA VAL A 172 23.13 4.30 -0.13
C VAL A 172 23.57 2.84 -0.15
N LEU A 173 23.37 2.11 0.96
CA LEU A 173 23.73 0.70 1.06
C LEU A 173 22.98 -0.18 0.06
N LEU A 174 21.66 0.00 -0.05
CA LEU A 174 20.81 -0.76 -0.97
C LEU A 174 21.22 -0.55 -2.43
N ASN A 175 21.50 0.69 -2.83
CA ASN A 175 21.99 0.98 -4.18
C ASN A 175 23.36 0.38 -4.46
N SER A 176 24.27 0.39 -3.47
CA SER A 176 25.58 -0.28 -3.63
C SER A 176 25.46 -1.79 -3.82
N ILE A 177 24.46 -2.42 -3.19
CA ILE A 177 24.19 -3.86 -3.35
C ILE A 177 23.62 -4.15 -4.73
N ILE A 178 22.62 -3.37 -5.16
CA ILE A 178 21.95 -3.56 -6.45
C ILE A 178 22.94 -3.40 -7.62
N THR A 179 23.84 -2.42 -7.53
CA THR A 179 24.83 -2.14 -8.58
C THR A 179 26.11 -2.98 -8.46
N GLY A 180 26.31 -3.66 -7.33
CA GLY A 180 27.49 -4.47 -7.05
C GLY A 180 27.46 -5.89 -7.62
N LYS A 181 28.56 -6.63 -7.39
CA LYS A 181 28.73 -8.03 -7.77
C LYS A 181 28.30 -8.98 -6.64
N TYR A 182 27.07 -8.85 -6.18
CA TYR A 182 26.48 -9.75 -5.16
C TYR A 182 25.51 -10.76 -5.78
N SER A 183 25.15 -11.77 -4.98
CA SER A 183 24.14 -12.78 -5.32
C SER A 183 22.81 -12.15 -5.70
N ASP A 184 22.05 -12.83 -6.55
CA ASP A 184 20.71 -12.39 -6.95
C ASP A 184 19.76 -12.36 -5.75
N GLU A 185 19.91 -13.28 -4.78
CA GLU A 185 19.12 -13.30 -3.55
C GLU A 185 19.31 -12.01 -2.72
N LEU A 186 20.56 -11.56 -2.55
CA LEU A 186 20.85 -10.33 -1.83
C LEU A 186 20.34 -9.10 -2.59
N LYS A 187 20.45 -9.09 -3.93
CA LYS A 187 19.91 -8.01 -4.77
C LYS A 187 18.40 -7.93 -4.68
N ASP A 188 17.70 -9.07 -4.73
CA ASP A 188 16.25 -9.14 -4.57
C ASP A 188 15.82 -8.66 -3.18
N PHE A 189 16.55 -9.06 -2.14
CA PHE A 189 16.35 -8.55 -0.78
C PHE A 189 16.51 -7.02 -0.74
N ALA A 190 17.57 -6.48 -1.34
CA ALA A 190 17.81 -5.04 -1.39
C ALA A 190 16.72 -4.29 -2.20
N PHE A 191 16.28 -4.84 -3.33
CA PHE A 191 15.20 -4.24 -4.13
C PHE A 191 13.88 -4.15 -3.34
N GLN A 192 13.54 -5.18 -2.57
CA GLN A 192 12.34 -5.17 -1.72
C GLN A 192 12.38 -4.05 -0.66
N TYR A 193 13.51 -3.89 0.02
CA TYR A 193 13.68 -2.84 1.02
C TYR A 193 13.78 -1.45 0.41
N LEU A 194 14.42 -1.30 -0.76
CA LEU A 194 14.46 -0.02 -1.48
C LEU A 194 13.06 0.40 -1.92
N ARG A 195 12.25 -0.55 -2.42
CA ARG A 195 10.83 -0.33 -2.72
C ARG A 195 10.07 0.12 -1.48
N TYR A 196 10.26 -0.53 -0.35
CA TYR A 196 9.65 -0.13 0.93
C TYR A 196 10.02 1.32 1.31
N PHE A 197 11.31 1.69 1.33
CA PHE A 197 11.74 3.06 1.62
C PHE A 197 11.24 4.10 0.61
N SER A 198 11.10 3.73 -0.66
CA SER A 198 10.57 4.60 -1.71
C SER A 198 9.05 4.75 -1.64
N ALA A 199 8.34 3.72 -1.18
CA ALA A 199 6.90 3.71 -0.98
C ALA A 199 6.49 4.44 0.31
N ILE A 200 7.36 4.52 1.32
CA ILE A 200 7.06 4.99 2.70
C ILE A 200 7.39 6.46 2.95
N GLY A 201 7.52 7.25 1.89
CA GLY A 201 7.42 8.70 2.07
C GLY A 201 5.99 9.07 2.44
N ASN A 202 5.78 9.74 3.57
CA ASN A 202 4.59 10.57 3.74
C ASN A 202 4.53 11.50 2.53
N LYS A 203 3.40 11.48 1.82
CA LYS A 203 3.17 12.36 0.68
C LYS A 203 2.11 13.35 1.08
N THR A 204 2.55 14.54 1.47
CA THR A 204 1.68 15.70 1.53
C THR A 204 1.80 16.42 0.20
N SER A 205 0.67 16.68 -0.45
CA SER A 205 0.60 17.59 -1.59
C SER A 205 -0.40 18.67 -1.27
N LEU A 206 -0.01 19.92 -1.50
CA LEU A 206 -0.89 21.06 -1.41
C LEU A 206 -1.03 21.67 -2.80
N LYS A 207 -2.26 22.00 -3.20
CA LYS A 207 -2.54 22.72 -4.44
C LYS A 207 -3.40 23.93 -4.17
N LEU A 208 -3.06 25.03 -4.83
CA LEU A 208 -3.86 26.24 -4.91
C LEU A 208 -4.15 26.50 -6.38
N PHE A 209 -5.38 26.87 -6.74
CA PHE A 209 -5.67 27.29 -8.10
C PHE A 209 -6.59 28.50 -8.14
N TYR A 210 -6.45 29.23 -9.24
CA TYR A 210 -7.37 30.26 -9.67
C TYR A 210 -7.66 30.04 -11.16
N MET A 211 -8.93 30.05 -11.53
CA MET A 211 -9.38 29.95 -12.92
C MET A 211 -10.43 31.00 -13.21
N TYR A 212 -10.43 31.50 -14.44
CA TYR A 212 -11.46 32.39 -14.97
C TYR A 212 -12.14 31.71 -16.15
N GLY A 213 -13.42 31.96 -16.33
CA GLY A 213 -14.14 31.36 -17.43
C GLY A 213 -15.54 31.89 -17.60
N TYR A 214 -16.33 31.11 -18.32
CA TYR A 214 -17.69 31.42 -18.69
C TYR A 214 -18.58 30.20 -18.51
N ASP A 215 -19.77 30.45 -17.97
CA ASP A 215 -20.82 29.49 -17.71
C ASP A 215 -22.08 29.95 -18.44
N ASN A 216 -22.55 29.14 -19.39
CA ASN A 216 -23.68 29.53 -20.22
C ASN A 216 -25.04 29.29 -19.55
N ASN A 217 -25.07 28.68 -18.36
CA ASN A 217 -26.31 28.38 -17.67
C ASN A 217 -26.09 28.24 -16.16
N VAL A 218 -25.94 29.38 -15.49
CA VAL A 218 -25.63 29.42 -14.05
C VAL A 218 -26.78 28.84 -13.21
N VAL A 219 -28.02 29.14 -13.60
CA VAL A 219 -29.24 28.80 -12.86
C VAL A 219 -29.81 27.41 -13.22
N SER A 220 -29.16 26.69 -14.14
CA SER A 220 -29.65 25.42 -14.70
C SER A 220 -31.05 25.55 -15.32
N GLU A 221 -31.24 26.61 -16.11
CA GLU A 221 -32.45 26.98 -16.85
C GLU A 221 -32.97 25.83 -17.73
N PRO A 222 -34.30 25.61 -17.75
CA PRO A 222 -34.94 24.70 -18.68
C PRO A 222 -34.53 24.89 -20.16
N SER A 223 -34.38 23.80 -20.91
CA SER A 223 -34.12 23.82 -22.36
C SER A 223 -35.27 24.43 -23.18
N ASP A 224 -36.50 24.42 -22.64
CA ASP A 224 -37.69 25.00 -23.28
C ASP A 224 -37.79 26.51 -23.02
N LYS A 225 -37.71 27.30 -24.10
CA LYS A 225 -37.73 28.76 -24.09
C LYS A 225 -38.94 29.38 -23.40
N TYR A 226 -40.08 28.69 -23.36
CA TYR A 226 -41.28 29.21 -22.69
C TYR A 226 -41.15 29.19 -21.16
N TYR A 227 -40.57 28.12 -20.61
CA TYR A 227 -40.35 27.96 -19.16
C TYR A 227 -39.04 28.61 -18.69
N ALA A 228 -38.03 28.62 -19.55
CA ALA A 228 -36.80 29.39 -19.45
C ALA A 228 -37.07 30.88 -19.14
N ALA A 229 -37.99 31.51 -19.89
CA ALA A 229 -38.40 32.90 -19.68
C ALA A 229 -39.02 33.19 -18.29
N LEU A 230 -39.48 32.16 -17.56
CA LEU A 230 -40.07 32.28 -16.23
C LEU A 230 -39.05 32.07 -15.10
N ILE A 231 -37.88 31.50 -15.38
CA ILE A 231 -36.89 31.01 -14.38
C ILE A 231 -35.47 31.62 -14.62
N SER A 232 -35.28 32.33 -15.73
CA SER A 232 -34.11 33.11 -16.19
C SER A 232 -33.04 32.34 -16.98
N GLY A 233 -32.48 33.01 -18.00
CA GLY A 233 -31.46 32.52 -18.93
C GLY A 233 -30.18 33.33 -18.86
N LYS A 234 -29.57 33.27 -17.67
CA LYS A 234 -28.40 34.09 -17.36
C LYS A 234 -27.15 33.23 -17.47
N ASP A 235 -26.37 33.56 -18.49
CA ASP A 235 -24.97 33.23 -18.54
C ASP A 235 -24.19 34.19 -17.65
N ASP A 236 -23.01 33.77 -17.20
CA ASP A 236 -22.09 34.69 -16.55
C ASP A 236 -20.66 34.20 -16.67
N THR A 237 -19.76 35.13 -16.43
CA THR A 237 -18.35 34.84 -16.21
C THR A 237 -18.13 34.42 -14.77
N VAL A 238 -17.22 33.47 -14.56
CA VAL A 238 -16.99 32.83 -13.28
C VAL A 238 -15.52 32.85 -12.90
N HIS A 239 -15.27 33.14 -11.62
CA HIS A 239 -13.98 33.05 -10.96
C HIS A 239 -14.00 31.81 -10.06
N LEU A 240 -13.12 30.85 -10.33
CA LEU A 240 -12.97 29.65 -9.52
C LEU A 240 -11.70 29.73 -8.71
N PHE A 241 -11.83 29.61 -7.39
CA PHE A 241 -10.72 29.46 -6.46
C PHE A 241 -10.77 28.06 -5.88
N GLY A 242 -9.62 27.48 -5.63
CA GLY A 242 -9.61 26.26 -4.85
C GLY A 242 -8.29 25.92 -4.18
N PHE A 243 -8.44 25.08 -3.19
CA PHE A 243 -7.42 24.56 -2.31
C PHE A 243 -7.62 23.05 -2.20
N ASN A 244 -6.57 22.28 -2.46
CA ASN A 244 -6.57 20.84 -2.22
C ASN A 244 -5.39 20.49 -1.31
N LEU A 245 -5.67 19.84 -0.20
CA LEU A 245 -4.68 19.21 0.67
C LEU A 245 -4.89 17.71 0.61
N ASN A 246 -3.86 16.97 0.18
CA ASN A 246 -3.86 15.52 0.25
C ASN A 246 -2.65 15.04 1.05
N HIS A 247 -2.91 14.32 2.14
CA HIS A 247 -1.91 13.69 2.98
C HIS A 247 -2.08 12.18 2.97
N PHE A 248 -1.12 11.49 2.34
CA PHE A 248 -1.06 10.03 2.32
C PHE A 248 0.06 9.54 3.23
N ARG A 249 -0.28 8.62 4.13
CA ARG A 249 0.62 7.99 5.09
C ARG A 249 0.51 6.46 5.02
N PRO A 250 1.50 5.78 4.43
CA PRO A 250 1.58 4.34 4.47
C PRO A 250 2.19 3.83 5.78
N TYR A 251 1.68 2.71 6.25
CA TYR A 251 2.21 1.84 7.29
C TYR A 251 2.43 0.45 6.68
N GLN A 252 2.89 -0.54 7.44
CA GLN A 252 3.31 -1.84 6.89
C GLN A 252 2.20 -2.56 6.09
N ASN A 253 1.01 -2.74 6.67
CA ASN A 253 -0.15 -3.37 6.02
C ASN A 253 -1.38 -2.44 5.98
N PHE A 254 -1.20 -1.18 6.35
CA PHE A 254 -2.27 -0.20 6.48
C PHE A 254 -1.83 1.10 5.82
N SER A 255 -2.74 1.88 5.26
CA SER A 255 -2.45 3.25 4.85
C SER A 255 -3.62 4.16 5.15
N LEU A 256 -3.30 5.41 5.43
CA LEU A 256 -4.27 6.46 5.69
C LEU A 256 -4.13 7.54 4.61
N ASN A 257 -5.25 7.96 4.05
CA ASN A 257 -5.35 9.11 3.17
C ASN A 257 -6.32 10.13 3.78
N ILE A 258 -5.86 11.37 3.87
CA ILE A 258 -6.67 12.53 4.24
C ILE A 258 -6.68 13.44 3.03
N ASN A 259 -7.85 13.73 2.50
CA ASN A 259 -8.01 14.66 1.40
C ASN A 259 -9.03 15.72 1.81
N TYR A 260 -8.67 16.99 1.65
CA TYR A 260 -9.56 18.12 1.89
C TYR A 260 -9.53 19.05 0.67
N ASP A 261 -10.70 19.26 0.08
CA ASP A 261 -10.94 20.13 -1.05
C ASP A 261 -11.83 21.31 -0.62
N LEU A 262 -11.35 22.52 -0.83
CA LEU A 262 -12.11 23.76 -0.70
C LEU A 262 -12.21 24.39 -2.08
N GLY A 263 -13.42 24.73 -2.49
CA GLY A 263 -13.72 25.39 -3.76
C GLY A 263 -14.62 26.60 -3.54
N TYR A 264 -14.39 27.66 -4.29
CA TYR A 264 -15.27 28.82 -4.32
C TYR A 264 -15.48 29.27 -5.76
N SER A 265 -16.75 29.36 -6.15
CA SER A 265 -17.19 29.87 -7.46
C SER A 265 -17.84 31.21 -7.24
N ALA A 266 -17.24 32.26 -7.79
CA ALA A 266 -17.77 33.63 -7.75
C ALA A 266 -18.20 34.08 -9.15
N TYR A 267 -19.47 34.43 -9.29
CA TYR A 267 -20.05 34.98 -10.52
C TYR A 267 -20.04 36.51 -10.46
N ASN A 268 -19.88 37.16 -11.62
CA ASN A 268 -19.70 38.61 -11.69
C ASN A 268 -21.01 39.39 -11.59
N HIS A 269 -22.07 38.92 -12.24
CA HIS A 269 -23.40 39.54 -12.27
C HIS A 269 -24.43 38.74 -11.48
N LEU A 270 -24.13 37.48 -11.18
CA LEU A 270 -24.99 36.51 -10.52
C LEU A 270 -24.46 36.10 -9.14
N SER A 271 -24.14 37.08 -8.30
CA SER A 271 -23.52 36.82 -6.99
C SER A 271 -24.39 35.95 -6.08
N GLU A 272 -25.71 35.96 -6.26
CA GLU A 272 -26.65 35.09 -5.54
C GLU A 272 -26.47 33.58 -5.85
N TYR A 273 -25.66 33.25 -6.86
CA TYR A 273 -25.27 31.89 -7.20
C TYR A 273 -23.81 31.58 -6.84
N ASN A 274 -23.16 32.46 -6.07
CA ASN A 274 -21.84 32.19 -5.53
C ASN A 274 -21.90 30.92 -4.66
N TYR A 275 -20.95 30.01 -4.89
CA TYR A 275 -21.02 28.68 -4.30
C TYR A 275 -19.67 28.30 -3.70
N LEU A 276 -19.68 28.03 -2.39
CA LEU A 276 -18.51 27.56 -1.64
C LEU A 276 -18.71 26.11 -1.25
N THR A 277 -17.71 25.26 -1.51
CA THR A 277 -17.74 23.83 -1.18
C THR A 277 -16.57 23.45 -0.30
N ASN A 278 -16.84 22.68 0.74
CA ASN A 278 -15.86 22.01 1.58
C ASN A 278 -16.09 20.50 1.47
N ASP A 279 -15.08 19.74 1.08
CA ASP A 279 -15.15 18.29 0.99
C ASP A 279 -13.96 17.69 1.77
N LEU A 280 -14.27 16.89 2.78
CA LEU A 280 -13.30 16.14 3.57
C LEU A 280 -13.50 14.64 3.35
N ASN A 281 -12.48 13.99 2.80
CA ASN A 281 -12.40 12.54 2.66
C ASN A 281 -11.30 11.98 3.57
N LEU A 282 -11.69 11.05 4.44
CA LEU A 282 -10.80 10.27 5.29
C LEU A 282 -10.89 8.81 4.87
N ALA A 283 -9.82 8.24 4.32
CA ALA A 283 -9.81 6.86 3.84
C ALA A 283 -8.69 6.03 4.46
N GLY A 284 -9.05 4.92 5.08
CA GLY A 284 -8.13 3.89 5.53
C GLY A 284 -8.12 2.71 4.56
N TYR A 285 -6.94 2.12 4.33
CA TYR A 285 -6.76 0.94 3.49
C TYR A 285 -5.97 -0.11 4.24
N LEU A 286 -6.45 -1.35 4.27
CA LEU A 286 -5.79 -2.50 4.87
C LEU A 286 -5.46 -3.51 3.77
N GLU A 287 -4.17 -3.83 3.61
CA GLU A 287 -3.70 -4.89 2.72
C GLU A 287 -3.86 -6.23 3.43
N LEU A 288 -4.75 -7.08 2.94
CA LEU A 288 -4.94 -8.43 3.48
C LEU A 288 -3.87 -9.39 2.94
N ASN A 289 -3.55 -9.25 1.65
CA ASN A 289 -2.48 -9.97 0.96
C ASN A 289 -2.12 -9.20 -0.32
N LYS A 290 -1.24 -9.76 -1.16
CA LYS A 290 -0.79 -9.11 -2.41
C LYS A 290 -1.91 -8.78 -3.40
N ASN A 291 -3.05 -9.47 -3.32
CA ASN A 291 -4.14 -9.38 -4.27
C ASN A 291 -5.40 -8.75 -3.69
N PHE A 292 -5.51 -8.55 -2.38
CA PHE A 292 -6.74 -8.08 -1.74
C PHE A 292 -6.47 -6.95 -0.77
N ARG A 293 -7.23 -5.87 -0.96
CA ARG A 293 -7.25 -4.69 -0.11
C ARG A 293 -8.66 -4.43 0.36
N VAL A 294 -8.82 -4.10 1.63
CA VAL A 294 -10.07 -3.58 2.20
C VAL A 294 -9.89 -2.10 2.47
N SER A 295 -10.94 -1.31 2.29
CA SER A 295 -10.94 0.12 2.58
C SER A 295 -12.15 0.54 3.38
N LEU A 296 -12.01 1.61 4.14
CA LEU A 296 -13.13 2.33 4.72
C LEU A 296 -12.88 3.82 4.50
N ALA A 297 -13.82 4.47 3.82
CA ALA A 297 -13.81 5.92 3.64
C ALA A 297 -14.98 6.57 4.39
N TYR A 298 -14.71 7.75 4.94
CA TYR A 298 -15.71 8.68 5.44
C TYR A 298 -15.62 9.97 4.63
N ASN A 299 -16.76 10.46 4.18
CA ASN A 299 -16.90 11.67 3.38
C ASN A 299 -17.78 12.67 4.14
N LEU A 300 -17.32 13.91 4.24
CA LEU A 300 -18.09 15.04 4.75
C LEU A 300 -18.04 16.16 3.72
N PHE A 301 -19.20 16.47 3.15
CA PHE A 301 -19.38 17.59 2.23
C PHE A 301 -20.26 18.66 2.88
N TYR A 302 -19.84 19.91 2.79
CA TYR A 302 -20.58 21.06 3.25
C TYR A 302 -20.51 22.17 2.21
N SER A 303 -21.63 22.80 1.89
CA SER A 303 -21.65 23.89 0.93
C SER A 303 -22.46 25.09 1.39
N LEU A 304 -22.01 26.25 0.91
CA LEU A 304 -22.71 27.52 1.02
C LEU A 304 -23.18 27.96 -0.36
N LEU A 305 -24.40 28.48 -0.43
CA LEU A 305 -24.95 29.17 -1.60
C LEU A 305 -25.27 30.59 -1.14
N ASP A 306 -24.74 31.59 -1.86
CA ASP A 306 -24.85 33.00 -1.47
C ASP A 306 -24.39 33.26 -0.01
N GLU A 307 -23.26 32.64 0.36
CA GLU A 307 -22.70 32.70 1.72
C GLU A 307 -23.57 32.09 2.84
N GLU A 308 -24.76 31.60 2.51
CA GLU A 308 -25.66 30.90 3.43
C GLU A 308 -25.49 29.39 3.35
N GLY A 309 -25.69 28.70 4.49
CA GLY A 309 -25.66 27.24 4.53
C GLY A 309 -26.65 26.63 3.54
N TYR A 310 -26.19 25.76 2.65
CA TYR A 310 -27.03 25.13 1.63
C TYR A 310 -27.23 23.64 1.87
N LEU A 311 -26.13 22.87 1.93
CA LEU A 311 -26.19 21.41 1.88
C LEU A 311 -25.07 20.78 2.70
N ILE A 312 -25.42 19.76 3.48
CA ILE A 312 -24.52 18.87 4.22
C ILE A 312 -24.72 17.43 3.74
N ILE A 313 -23.64 16.73 3.41
CA ILE A 313 -23.65 15.29 3.12
C ILE A 313 -22.62 14.59 4.01
N ASN A 314 -23.05 13.52 4.67
CA ASN A 314 -22.20 12.67 5.48
C ASN A 314 -22.28 11.25 4.94
N GLY A 315 -21.15 10.66 4.55
CA GLY A 315 -21.12 9.35 3.90
C GLY A 315 -20.10 8.40 4.51
N ILE A 316 -20.44 7.12 4.58
CA ILE A 316 -19.49 6.03 4.80
C ILE A 316 -19.44 5.13 3.57
N GLN A 317 -18.24 4.67 3.23
CA GLN A 317 -18.02 3.81 2.07
C GLN A 317 -16.96 2.74 2.39
N PRO A 318 -17.38 1.58 2.92
CA PRO A 318 -16.51 0.42 2.93
C PRO A 318 -16.23 -0.05 1.50
N GLY A 319 -15.09 -0.70 1.31
CA GLY A 319 -14.69 -1.21 0.01
C GLY A 319 -13.83 -2.45 0.09
N ILE A 320 -13.90 -3.26 -0.95
CA ILE A 320 -12.96 -4.34 -1.21
C ILE A 320 -12.41 -4.15 -2.61
N THR A 321 -11.10 -4.32 -2.77
CA THR A 321 -10.42 -4.23 -4.06
C THR A 321 -9.58 -5.48 -4.27
N TYR A 322 -9.81 -6.14 -5.39
CA TYR A 322 -8.94 -7.18 -5.91
C TYR A 322 -7.92 -6.57 -6.88
N LEU A 323 -6.64 -6.86 -6.65
CA LEU A 323 -5.49 -6.40 -7.41
C LEU A 323 -4.91 -7.60 -8.18
N ASN A 324 -4.82 -7.47 -9.51
CA ASN A 324 -4.09 -8.43 -10.35
C ASN A 324 -2.83 -7.77 -10.92
N ASP A 325 -1.71 -8.00 -10.24
CA ASP A 325 -0.40 -7.43 -10.60
C ASP A 325 0.07 -7.81 -12.00
N SER A 326 -0.19 -9.04 -12.45
CA SER A 326 0.25 -9.51 -13.78
C SER A 326 -0.40 -8.70 -14.92
N THR A 327 -1.61 -8.21 -14.68
CA THR A 327 -2.37 -7.43 -15.66
C THR A 327 -2.48 -5.95 -15.30
N ASN A 328 -2.00 -5.49 -14.14
CA ASN A 328 -2.23 -4.14 -13.64
C ASN A 328 -3.72 -3.75 -13.65
N MET A 329 -4.61 -4.71 -13.36
CA MET A 329 -6.06 -4.51 -13.26
C MET A 329 -6.51 -4.56 -11.82
N PHE A 330 -7.52 -3.75 -11.52
CA PHE A 330 -8.14 -3.63 -10.21
C PHE A 330 -9.65 -3.76 -10.38
N ILE A 331 -10.28 -4.57 -9.52
CA ILE A 331 -11.72 -4.67 -9.43
C ILE A 331 -12.10 -4.24 -8.02
N SER A 332 -12.93 -3.22 -7.91
CA SER A 332 -13.32 -2.64 -6.63
C SER A 332 -14.82 -2.60 -6.46
N ILE A 333 -15.29 -2.97 -5.26
CA ILE A 333 -16.69 -2.91 -4.88
C ILE A 333 -16.78 -2.00 -3.65
N TYR A 334 -17.65 -0.99 -3.73
CA TYR A 334 -17.83 0.04 -2.71
C TYR A 334 -19.32 0.20 -2.38
N PRO A 335 -19.87 -0.60 -1.45
CA PRO A 335 -21.11 -0.25 -0.80
C PRO A 335 -20.98 1.11 -0.10
N PHE A 336 -22.05 1.89 -0.08
CA PHE A 336 -22.04 3.19 0.57
C PHE A 336 -23.39 3.52 1.22
N PHE A 337 -23.32 4.39 2.21
CA PHE A 337 -24.47 4.97 2.89
C PHE A 337 -24.19 6.44 3.18
N GLU A 338 -25.11 7.30 2.79
CA GLU A 338 -25.00 8.75 2.85
C GLU A 338 -26.27 9.34 3.48
N LYS A 339 -26.10 10.32 4.35
CA LYS A 339 -27.16 11.20 4.85
C LYS A 339 -26.99 12.56 4.21
N ARG A 340 -28.08 13.12 3.68
CA ARG A 340 -28.11 14.43 3.03
C ARG A 340 -29.12 15.33 3.73
N GLU A 341 -28.70 16.55 4.04
CA GLU A 341 -29.50 17.57 4.72
C GLU A 341 -29.32 18.92 4.02
N PHE A 342 -30.41 19.47 3.52
CA PHE A 342 -30.52 20.83 3.01
C PHE A 342 -30.90 21.75 4.16
N ILE A 343 -30.07 22.78 4.37
CA ILE A 343 -30.24 23.71 5.49
C ILE A 343 -31.46 24.60 5.24
N ILE A 344 -31.67 25.01 3.99
CA ILE A 344 -32.85 25.77 3.57
C ILE A 344 -33.97 24.78 3.24
N LYS A 345 -35.04 24.84 4.02
CA LYS A 345 -36.22 24.00 3.81
C LYS A 345 -37.05 24.48 2.61
N PRO A 346 -37.61 23.56 1.81
CA PRO A 346 -38.44 23.94 0.67
C PRO A 346 -39.75 24.57 1.12
N ALA A 347 -40.37 25.37 0.24
CA ALA A 347 -41.70 25.92 0.48
C ALA A 347 -42.80 24.85 0.62
N ASN A 348 -42.55 23.63 0.14
CA ASN A 348 -43.49 22.52 0.15
C ASN A 348 -42.79 21.24 0.64
N GLN A 349 -43.41 20.52 1.57
CA GLN A 349 -42.92 19.23 2.09
C GLN A 349 -42.66 18.18 0.99
N PHE A 350 -43.40 18.22 -0.13
CA PHE A 350 -43.20 17.25 -1.22
C PHE A 350 -41.88 17.47 -1.97
N GLU A 351 -41.29 18.66 -1.83
CA GLU A 351 -40.03 19.07 -2.43
C GLU A 351 -38.83 18.90 -1.48
N ASP A 352 -39.02 18.31 -0.29
CA ASP A 352 -37.92 18.10 0.65
C ASP A 352 -36.93 17.05 0.12
N ARG A 353 -35.65 17.42 0.05
CA ARG A 353 -34.57 16.61 -0.52
C ARG A 353 -33.70 15.97 0.55
N ASP A 354 -34.01 16.22 1.81
CA ASP A 354 -33.36 15.57 2.95
C ASP A 354 -33.63 14.09 2.92
N GLY A 355 -32.67 13.30 3.38
CA GLY A 355 -32.86 11.87 3.52
C GLY A 355 -31.57 11.08 3.42
N TYR A 356 -31.74 9.82 3.01
CA TYR A 356 -30.63 8.87 2.96
C TYR A 356 -30.48 8.31 1.55
N LYS A 357 -29.23 8.25 1.10
CA LYS A 357 -28.84 7.61 -0.13
C LYS A 357 -27.94 6.43 0.18
N TYR A 358 -28.22 5.28 -0.42
CA TYR A 358 -27.39 4.09 -0.20
C TYR A 358 -27.38 3.22 -1.43
N GLY A 359 -26.30 2.46 -1.58
CA GLY A 359 -26.08 1.73 -2.81
C GLY A 359 -24.76 1.00 -2.84
N SER A 360 -24.33 0.65 -4.05
CA SER A 360 -23.03 0.05 -4.28
C SER A 360 -22.46 0.49 -5.62
N LYS A 361 -21.15 0.66 -5.65
CA LYS A 361 -20.37 1.00 -6.84
C LYS A 361 -19.45 -0.18 -7.16
N LEU A 362 -19.48 -0.64 -8.41
CA LEU A 362 -18.50 -1.56 -8.98
C LEU A 362 -17.59 -0.77 -9.91
N GLU A 363 -16.28 -0.94 -9.78
CA GLU A 363 -15.29 -0.24 -10.59
C GLU A 363 -14.23 -1.23 -11.10
N LEU A 364 -13.96 -1.17 -12.40
CA LEU A 364 -12.88 -1.87 -13.07
C LEU A 364 -11.85 -0.83 -13.51
N THR A 365 -10.65 -0.88 -12.94
CA THR A 365 -9.58 0.05 -13.25
C THR A 365 -8.38 -0.67 -13.85
N LYS A 366 -7.86 -0.16 -14.96
CA LYS A 366 -6.64 -0.63 -15.63
C LYS A 366 -5.58 0.45 -15.56
N ARG A 367 -4.39 0.09 -15.07
CA ARG A 367 -3.22 0.97 -15.11
C ARG A 367 -2.29 0.59 -16.26
N CYS A 368 -1.91 1.60 -17.04
CA CYS A 368 -0.99 1.50 -18.16
C CYS A 368 0.15 2.50 -17.96
N GLY A 369 1.14 2.11 -17.14
CA GLY A 369 2.26 2.99 -16.77
C GLY A 369 1.83 4.19 -15.93
N LYS A 370 1.97 5.40 -16.50
CA LYS A 370 1.53 6.67 -15.89
C LYS A 370 0.05 6.98 -16.13
N ASN A 371 -0.61 6.21 -16.99
CA ASN A 371 -2.02 6.38 -17.35
C ASN A 371 -2.88 5.42 -16.56
N PHE A 372 -4.13 5.79 -16.29
CA PHE A 372 -5.13 4.84 -15.80
C PHE A 372 -6.47 5.09 -16.47
N PHE A 373 -7.22 4.01 -16.65
CA PHE A 373 -8.58 4.01 -17.16
C PHE A 373 -9.46 3.28 -16.16
N SER A 374 -10.66 3.81 -15.94
CA SER A 374 -11.63 3.22 -15.05
C SER A 374 -12.99 3.22 -15.73
N PHE A 375 -13.68 2.09 -15.64
CA PHE A 375 -15.08 1.96 -15.97
C PHE A 375 -15.81 1.49 -14.74
N GLY A 376 -16.99 2.04 -14.49
CA GLY A 376 -17.80 1.46 -13.45
C GLY A 376 -19.26 1.81 -13.51
N TYR A 377 -19.95 1.18 -12.58
CA TYR A 377 -21.39 1.18 -12.45
C TYR A 377 -21.74 1.44 -10.99
N MET A 378 -22.77 2.25 -10.76
CA MET A 378 -23.34 2.52 -9.46
C MET A 378 -24.84 2.30 -9.53
N TYR A 379 -25.35 1.55 -8.56
CA TYR A 379 -26.77 1.55 -8.23
C TYR A 379 -26.95 2.27 -6.90
N ALA A 380 -27.93 3.16 -6.80
CA ALA A 380 -28.28 3.83 -5.56
C ALA A 380 -29.78 3.94 -5.40
N ARG A 381 -30.25 3.91 -4.16
CA ARG A 381 -31.61 4.33 -3.80
C ARG A 381 -31.52 5.62 -3.02
N ASP A 382 -32.24 6.63 -3.49
CA ASP A 382 -32.38 7.92 -2.84
C ASP A 382 -33.74 7.96 -2.13
N ASN A 383 -33.69 7.90 -0.79
CA ASN A 383 -34.87 7.88 0.05
C ASN A 383 -35.01 9.22 0.77
N THR A 384 -35.62 10.17 0.07
CA THR A 384 -35.88 11.52 0.56
C THR A 384 -37.16 11.61 1.40
N GLU A 385 -37.26 12.64 2.22
CA GLU A 385 -38.49 13.00 2.94
C GLU A 385 -39.57 13.43 1.96
N GLY A 386 -39.21 14.32 1.02
CA GLY A 386 -40.11 14.81 -0.02
C GLY A 386 -40.44 13.75 -1.05
N TYR A 387 -41.73 13.64 -1.32
CA TYR A 387 -42.31 12.61 -2.16
C TYR A 387 -41.81 12.68 -3.61
N ASN A 388 -41.51 13.88 -4.13
CA ASN A 388 -41.12 14.09 -5.52
C ASN A 388 -39.65 13.71 -5.80
N TRP A 389 -38.84 13.45 -4.77
CA TRP A 389 -37.40 13.24 -4.90
C TRP A 389 -36.92 11.80 -4.67
N ARG A 390 -37.81 10.90 -4.23
CA ARG A 390 -37.47 9.49 -4.03
C ARG A 390 -37.20 8.83 -5.37
N SER A 391 -36.03 8.22 -5.53
CA SER A 391 -35.61 7.64 -6.80
C SER A 391 -34.72 6.41 -6.65
N ASN A 392 -34.71 5.57 -7.68
CA ASN A 392 -33.62 4.62 -7.92
C ASN A 392 -32.71 5.21 -9.00
N GLN A 393 -31.41 5.13 -8.78
CA GLN A 393 -30.39 5.71 -9.66
C GLN A 393 -29.50 4.62 -10.21
N ASN A 394 -29.34 4.60 -11.53
CA ASN A 394 -28.39 3.76 -12.24
C ASN A 394 -27.38 4.68 -12.94
N GLN A 395 -26.10 4.56 -12.61
CA GLN A 395 -25.06 5.41 -13.18
C GLN A 395 -23.92 4.59 -13.74
N PHE A 396 -23.60 4.80 -15.00
CA PHE A 396 -22.37 4.34 -15.63
C PHE A 396 -21.39 5.49 -15.68
N TYR A 397 -20.11 5.23 -15.43
CA TYR A 397 -19.07 6.24 -15.57
C TYR A 397 -17.78 5.67 -16.15
N LEU A 398 -17.09 6.53 -16.86
CA LEU A 398 -15.77 6.31 -17.43
C LEU A 398 -14.85 7.40 -16.91
N ARG A 399 -13.65 7.01 -16.51
CA ARG A 399 -12.58 7.95 -16.16
C ARG A 399 -11.29 7.57 -16.87
N GLY A 400 -10.60 8.55 -17.41
CA GLY A 400 -9.28 8.37 -18.02
C GLY A 400 -8.33 9.46 -17.56
N PHE A 401 -7.27 9.08 -16.86
CA PHE A 401 -6.13 9.95 -16.61
C PHE A 401 -5.01 9.59 -17.56
N LEU A 402 -4.62 10.55 -18.39
CA LEU A 402 -3.61 10.37 -19.43
C LEU A 402 -2.49 11.37 -19.24
N ARG A 403 -1.28 10.94 -19.57
CA ARG A 403 -0.11 11.82 -19.78
C ARG A 403 0.42 11.59 -21.19
N PRO A 404 -0.19 12.22 -22.21
CA PRO A 404 0.24 12.06 -23.60
C PRO A 404 1.72 12.40 -23.80
N PHE A 405 2.24 13.36 -23.03
CA PHE A 405 3.66 13.70 -22.93
C PHE A 405 3.97 14.25 -21.53
N GLU A 406 5.26 14.40 -21.18
CA GLU A 406 5.69 14.62 -19.80
C GLU A 406 5.11 15.88 -19.13
N LYS A 407 4.89 16.93 -19.92
CA LYS A 407 4.39 18.22 -19.43
C LYS A 407 2.86 18.34 -19.46
N LEU A 408 2.12 17.39 -20.02
CA LEU A 408 0.66 17.46 -20.10
C LEU A 408 0.03 16.28 -19.36
N ALA A 409 -0.84 16.60 -18.41
CA ALA A 409 -1.75 15.64 -17.80
C ALA A 409 -3.18 15.99 -18.21
N THR A 410 -3.99 14.99 -18.52
CA THR A 410 -5.41 15.16 -18.83
C THR A 410 -6.22 14.21 -17.97
N ASP A 411 -7.35 14.67 -17.43
CA ASP A 411 -8.34 13.85 -16.74
C ASP A 411 -9.69 14.01 -17.44
N ILE A 412 -10.25 12.90 -17.87
CA ILE A 412 -11.54 12.85 -18.58
C ILE A 412 -12.48 12.03 -17.72
N TYR A 413 -13.62 12.59 -17.38
CA TYR A 413 -14.69 11.91 -16.67
C TYR A 413 -15.98 12.05 -17.46
N LEU A 414 -16.65 10.93 -17.74
CA LEU A 414 -17.94 10.88 -18.40
C LEU A 414 -18.87 10.03 -17.54
N SER A 415 -20.03 10.56 -17.15
CA SER A 415 -21.10 9.77 -16.55
C SER A 415 -22.40 9.86 -17.33
N TYR A 416 -23.13 8.74 -17.33
CA TYR A 416 -24.50 8.66 -17.77
C TYR A 416 -25.33 8.10 -16.62
N ARG A 417 -26.24 8.91 -16.10
CA ARG A 417 -27.11 8.59 -14.97
C ARG A 417 -28.55 8.55 -15.42
N ILE A 418 -29.28 7.58 -14.88
CA ILE A 418 -30.72 7.42 -15.05
C ILE A 418 -31.33 7.48 -13.65
N ASP A 419 -32.23 8.44 -13.44
CA ASP A 419 -32.94 8.63 -12.17
C ASP A 419 -34.43 8.29 -12.38
N ASP A 420 -34.84 7.13 -11.87
CA ASP A 420 -36.22 6.63 -11.89
C ASP A 420 -36.94 7.08 -10.61
N PHE A 421 -37.77 8.13 -10.70
CA PHE A 421 -38.51 8.61 -9.52
C PHE A 421 -39.68 7.69 -9.21
N LEU A 422 -39.79 7.30 -7.93
CA LEU A 422 -40.66 6.20 -7.49
C LEU A 422 -42.15 6.59 -7.38
N ASN A 423 -42.47 7.85 -7.62
CA ASN A 423 -43.67 8.49 -7.15
C ASN A 423 -44.23 9.43 -8.22
N LEU A 424 -45.56 9.51 -8.30
CA LEU A 424 -46.23 10.53 -9.12
C LEU A 424 -45.92 11.92 -8.55
N HIS A 425 -45.31 12.78 -9.37
CA HIS A 425 -44.92 14.13 -8.98
C HIS A 425 -46.16 14.94 -8.57
N LYS A 426 -46.18 15.51 -7.36
CA LYS A 426 -47.40 16.16 -6.82
C LYS A 426 -47.80 17.45 -7.54
N THR A 427 -46.85 18.21 -8.07
CA THR A 427 -47.10 19.43 -8.85
C THR A 427 -47.48 19.13 -10.31
N PHE A 428 -46.71 18.27 -10.99
CA PHE A 428 -46.88 18.03 -12.43
C PHE A 428 -47.75 16.82 -12.78
N LEU A 429 -48.12 16.00 -11.79
CA LEU A 429 -48.98 14.82 -11.92
C LEU A 429 -48.49 13.81 -12.97
N VAL A 430 -47.16 13.67 -13.09
CA VAL A 430 -46.50 12.69 -13.95
C VAL A 430 -45.41 11.97 -13.16
N GLU A 431 -45.11 10.72 -13.51
CA GLU A 431 -43.95 10.00 -12.98
C GLU A 431 -42.69 10.59 -13.61
N ARG A 432 -41.82 11.19 -12.80
CA ARG A 432 -40.62 11.87 -13.30
C ARG A 432 -39.56 10.83 -13.69
N TYR A 433 -38.87 11.10 -14.79
CA TYR A 433 -37.76 10.30 -15.24
C TYR A 433 -36.70 11.18 -15.87
N ASP A 434 -35.47 11.06 -15.38
CA ASP A 434 -34.35 11.90 -15.82
C ASP A 434 -33.20 11.05 -16.36
N LYS A 435 -32.59 11.53 -17.44
CA LYS A 435 -31.33 11.04 -17.99
C LYS A 435 -30.31 12.16 -17.95
N VAL A 436 -29.22 11.98 -17.22
CA VAL A 436 -28.19 13.00 -17.06
C VAL A 436 -26.87 12.51 -17.66
N ILE A 437 -26.28 13.29 -18.55
CA ILE A 437 -24.92 13.09 -19.05
C ILE A 437 -24.03 14.19 -18.46
N ASP A 438 -22.97 13.79 -17.77
CA ASP A 438 -21.94 14.71 -17.28
C ASP A 438 -20.60 14.39 -17.98
N LEU A 439 -19.98 15.38 -18.60
CA LEU A 439 -18.63 15.30 -19.16
C LEU A 439 -17.76 16.36 -18.49
N VAL A 440 -16.65 15.93 -17.89
CA VAL A 440 -15.61 16.80 -17.37
C VAL A 440 -14.32 16.46 -18.09
N PHE A 441 -13.72 17.46 -18.73
CA PHE A 441 -12.40 17.37 -19.33
C PHE A 441 -11.48 18.37 -18.66
N LEU A 442 -10.38 17.90 -18.08
CA LEU A 442 -9.34 18.72 -17.47
C LEU A 442 -8.03 18.49 -18.20
N ALA A 443 -7.33 19.57 -18.54
CA ALA A 443 -6.00 19.55 -19.10
C ALA A 443 -5.08 20.43 -18.25
N GLU A 444 -3.97 19.87 -17.79
CA GLU A 444 -2.97 20.52 -16.96
C GLU A 444 -1.61 20.50 -17.66
N TYR A 445 -1.10 21.67 -18.02
CA TYR A 445 0.21 21.86 -18.62
C TYR A 445 1.23 22.36 -17.59
N TYR A 446 2.25 21.55 -17.31
CA TYR A 446 3.33 21.84 -16.38
C TYR A 446 4.34 22.81 -16.99
N ILE A 447 4.31 24.07 -16.52
CA ILE A 447 5.38 25.04 -16.80
C ILE A 447 6.66 24.56 -16.10
N ASN A 448 6.53 24.17 -14.83
CA ASN A 448 7.58 23.55 -14.03
C ASN A 448 6.97 22.61 -12.98
N LYS A 449 7.76 22.16 -12.00
CA LYS A 449 7.30 21.23 -10.95
C LYS A 449 6.25 21.83 -9.99
N THR A 450 6.21 23.15 -9.88
CA THR A 450 5.41 23.92 -8.92
C THR A 450 4.23 24.62 -9.61
N LEU A 451 4.38 25.09 -10.84
CA LEU A 451 3.39 25.90 -11.54
C LEU A 451 2.88 25.18 -12.80
N SER A 452 1.55 25.18 -12.97
CA SER A 452 0.87 24.68 -14.16
C SER A 452 -0.23 25.61 -14.64
N VAL A 453 -0.53 25.55 -15.94
CA VAL A 453 -1.74 26.11 -16.54
C VAL A 453 -2.79 25.00 -16.58
N VAL A 454 -4.01 25.30 -16.14
CA VAL A 454 -5.11 24.35 -16.11
C VAL A 454 -6.25 24.87 -16.98
N GLY A 455 -6.77 24.03 -17.87
CA GLY A 455 -8.02 24.24 -18.57
C GLY A 455 -9.04 23.19 -18.14
N LYS A 456 -10.29 23.58 -17.92
CA LYS A 456 -11.38 22.69 -17.55
C LYS A 456 -12.61 23.01 -18.40
N TYR A 457 -13.19 21.96 -18.96
CA TYR A 457 -14.48 22.00 -19.64
C TYR A 457 -15.45 21.08 -18.89
N VAL A 458 -16.62 21.61 -18.58
CA VAL A 458 -17.73 20.86 -17.99
C VAL A 458 -18.91 20.97 -18.93
N TYR A 459 -19.54 19.84 -19.22
CA TYR A 459 -20.80 19.76 -19.95
C TYR A 459 -21.77 18.89 -19.17
N ILE A 460 -22.98 19.40 -18.97
CA ILE A 460 -24.08 18.70 -18.33
C ILE A 460 -25.28 18.77 -19.27
N ASN A 461 -25.92 17.63 -19.49
CA ASN A 461 -27.17 17.52 -20.22
C ASN A 461 -28.14 16.69 -19.39
N SER A 462 -29.11 17.36 -18.79
CA SER A 462 -30.22 16.74 -18.06
C SER A 462 -31.41 16.69 -18.99
N ASN A 463 -31.87 15.50 -19.36
CA ASN A 463 -33.08 15.30 -20.14
C ASN A 463 -34.14 14.73 -19.19
N SER A 464 -35.19 15.51 -18.94
CA SER A 464 -36.31 15.13 -18.08
C SER A 464 -37.60 15.16 -18.86
N ASN A 465 -38.55 14.28 -18.53
CA ASN A 465 -39.92 14.38 -19.03
C ASN A 465 -40.71 15.55 -18.42
N ILE A 466 -40.18 16.20 -17.38
CA ILE A 466 -40.70 17.45 -16.83
C ILE A 466 -39.76 18.57 -17.26
N THR A 467 -40.27 19.49 -18.08
CA THR A 467 -39.51 20.58 -18.67
C THR A 467 -38.70 21.41 -17.67
N LEU A 468 -39.21 21.59 -16.44
CA LEU A 468 -38.50 22.31 -15.36
C LEU A 468 -37.11 21.74 -15.03
N TYR A 469 -36.88 20.44 -15.28
CA TYR A 469 -35.63 19.75 -14.95
C TYR A 469 -34.81 19.35 -16.18
N ASP A 470 -35.28 19.66 -17.39
CA ASP A 470 -34.54 19.46 -18.65
C ASP A 470 -33.64 20.66 -18.89
N TYR A 471 -32.32 20.53 -18.86
CA TYR A 471 -31.40 21.64 -19.13
C TYR A 471 -30.06 21.20 -19.72
N GLN A 472 -29.36 22.16 -20.32
CA GLN A 472 -27.97 22.01 -20.75
C GLN A 472 -27.09 23.10 -20.15
N ARG A 473 -25.90 22.70 -19.70
CA ARG A 473 -24.89 23.61 -19.15
C ARG A 473 -23.52 23.28 -19.70
N ARG A 474 -22.75 24.32 -20.00
CA ARG A 474 -21.38 24.31 -20.49
C ARG A 474 -20.60 25.35 -19.73
N GLN A 475 -19.54 24.92 -19.06
CA GLN A 475 -18.61 25.79 -18.38
C GLN A 475 -17.20 25.56 -18.93
N ILE A 476 -16.56 26.63 -19.41
CA ILE A 476 -15.17 26.61 -19.88
C ILE A 476 -14.38 27.54 -18.97
N THR A 477 -13.31 27.02 -18.35
CA THR A 477 -12.44 27.78 -17.47
C THR A 477 -10.97 27.52 -17.77
N ILE A 478 -10.14 28.53 -17.60
CA ILE A 478 -8.69 28.46 -17.75
C ILE A 478 -8.02 29.22 -16.61
N GLY A 479 -6.88 28.74 -16.15
CA GLY A 479 -6.22 29.35 -15.01
C GLY A 479 -4.85 28.77 -14.68
N LEU A 480 -4.40 29.11 -13.47
CA LEU A 480 -3.11 28.70 -12.93
C LEU A 480 -3.33 27.83 -11.70
N GLN A 481 -2.46 26.84 -11.53
CA GLN A 481 -2.37 26.03 -10.33
C GLN A 481 -0.93 26.02 -9.81
N VAL A 482 -0.78 26.23 -8.52
CA VAL A 482 0.48 26.10 -7.78
C VAL A 482 0.43 24.84 -6.93
N ARG A 483 1.52 24.06 -6.89
CA ARG A 483 1.64 22.84 -6.09
C ARG A 483 2.93 22.80 -5.26
N PHE A 484 2.80 22.29 -4.04
CA PHE A 484 3.87 22.12 -3.07
C PHE A 484 3.99 20.66 -2.63
#